data_AF-A0A920MPH8-F1
#
_entry.id   AF-A0A920MPH8-F1
#
_cell.length_a   1.000
_cell.length_b   1.000
_cell.length_c   1.000
_cell.angle_alpha   90.00
_cell.angle_beta   90.00
_cell.angle_gamma   90.00
#
_symmetry.space_group_name_H-M   'P 1'
#
loop_
_entity.id
_entity.type
_entity.pdbx_description
1 polymer ?
#
loop_
_entity_poly.entity_id
_entity_poly.type
_entity_poly.pdbx_seq_one_letter_code
_entity_poly.pdbx_strand_id
1 'polypeptide(L)'
;MINIKQNTLSLIIFLLLFGCIDPNNDDLWSISIDATLETNGFARDISMNGNNAIVAAGQYGIQVWDLDGQSMVAGFTGYEEGGTFLEFSDVALVDVDPDNDLILASESNDDVKIFH
;
A
#
# COMPACT_ATOMS: atom_id res chain seq x y z
N MET A 1 48.81 -20.26 -38.63
CA MET A 1 47.88 -19.20 -39.06
C MET A 1 46.47 -19.66 -38.75
N ILE A 2 45.90 -19.18 -37.64
CA ILE A 2 44.52 -19.47 -37.27
C ILE A 2 43.62 -18.76 -38.28
N ASN A 3 42.73 -19.50 -38.91
CA ASN A 3 41.90 -19.04 -40.02
C ASN A 3 40.82 -18.07 -39.48
N ILE A 4 41.15 -16.78 -39.45
CA ILE A 4 40.33 -15.69 -38.87
C ILE A 4 38.88 -15.69 -39.39
N LYS A 5 38.66 -16.13 -40.64
CA LYS A 5 37.31 -16.22 -41.25
C LYS A 5 36.41 -17.30 -40.63
N GLN A 6 37.00 -18.36 -40.08
CA GLN A 6 36.26 -19.45 -39.46
C GLN A 6 35.79 -19.08 -38.04
N ASN A 7 36.58 -18.26 -37.32
CA ASN A 7 36.21 -17.73 -36.01
C ASN A 7 35.12 -16.65 -36.10
N THR A 8 35.14 -15.79 -37.12
CA THR A 8 34.09 -14.77 -37.30
C THR A 8 32.76 -15.40 -37.68
N LEU A 9 32.74 -16.45 -38.51
CA LEU A 9 31.52 -17.17 -38.84
C LEU A 9 30.90 -17.87 -37.62
N SER A 10 31.74 -18.46 -36.77
CA SER A 10 31.29 -19.11 -35.53
C SER A 10 30.72 -18.12 -34.52
N LEU A 11 31.25 -16.90 -34.46
CA LEU A 11 30.75 -15.83 -33.59
C LEU A 11 29.38 -15.30 -34.07
N ILE A 12 29.19 -15.17 -35.38
CA ILE A 12 27.92 -14.74 -35.98
C ILE A 12 26.82 -15.77 -35.72
N ILE A 13 27.14 -17.07 -35.85
CA ILE A 13 26.20 -18.16 -35.53
C ILE A 13 25.80 -18.13 -34.05
N PHE A 14 26.74 -17.86 -33.15
CA PHE A 14 26.45 -17.76 -31.72
C PHE A 14 25.50 -16.59 -31.41
N LEU A 15 25.72 -15.43 -32.02
CA LEU A 15 24.86 -14.25 -31.85
C LEU A 15 23.44 -14.45 -32.42
N LEU A 16 23.29 -15.24 -33.49
CA LEU A 16 21.99 -15.58 -34.08
C LEU A 16 21.20 -16.60 -33.23
N LEU A 17 21.88 -17.45 -32.45
CA LEU A 17 21.23 -18.46 -31.59
C LEU A 17 20.73 -17.89 -30.25
N PHE A 18 21.31 -16.81 -29.75
CA PHE A 18 20.93 -16.19 -28.47
C PHE A 18 20.20 -14.84 -28.63
N GLY A 19 19.87 -14.43 -29.86
CA GLY A 19 19.18 -13.17 -30.14
C GLY A 19 17.68 -13.15 -29.77
N CYS A 20 17.09 -14.31 -29.47
CA CYS A 20 15.66 -14.44 -29.14
C CYS A 20 15.45 -15.05 -27.74
N ILE A 21 16.16 -14.54 -26.73
CA ILE A 21 15.70 -14.74 -25.35
C ILE A 21 14.59 -13.71 -25.14
N ASP A 22 13.34 -14.17 -25.17
CA ASP A 22 12.22 -13.36 -24.69
C ASP A 22 12.46 -13.01 -23.21
N PRO A 23 12.22 -11.76 -22.79
CA PRO A 23 12.37 -11.39 -21.39
C PRO A 23 11.44 -12.24 -20.55
N ASN A 24 11.98 -12.87 -19.48
CA ASN A 24 11.19 -13.67 -18.56
C ASN A 24 10.01 -12.84 -18.01
N ASN A 25 8.82 -13.20 -18.44
CA ASN A 25 7.55 -12.55 -18.16
C ASN A 25 6.67 -13.37 -17.22
N ASP A 26 7.14 -14.52 -16.75
CA ASP A 26 6.38 -15.44 -15.89
C ASP A 26 6.23 -14.96 -14.44
N ASP A 27 7.06 -14.00 -13.99
CA ASP A 27 7.02 -13.45 -12.61
C ASP A 27 6.46 -12.01 -12.52
N LEU A 28 5.95 -11.48 -13.63
CA LEU A 28 5.27 -10.19 -13.60
C LEU A 28 3.82 -10.44 -13.15
N TRP A 29 3.58 -10.35 -11.84
CA TRP A 29 2.26 -10.16 -11.18
C TRP A 29 1.41 -11.40 -10.84
N SER A 30 1.95 -12.40 -10.13
CA SER A 30 1.07 -13.29 -9.35
C SER A 30 0.56 -12.55 -8.10
N ILE A 31 -0.58 -11.86 -8.22
CA ILE A 31 -1.28 -11.29 -7.06
C ILE A 31 -2.08 -12.41 -6.38
N SER A 32 -1.81 -12.64 -5.09
CA SER A 32 -2.63 -13.49 -4.23
C SER A 32 -3.30 -12.64 -3.15
N ILE A 33 -4.51 -13.06 -2.75
CA ILE A 33 -5.18 -12.49 -1.58
C ILE A 33 -4.74 -13.32 -0.37
N ASP A 34 -3.95 -12.73 0.51
CA ASP A 34 -3.49 -13.40 1.73
C ASP A 34 -4.54 -13.32 2.84
N ALA A 35 -5.29 -12.22 2.92
CA ALA A 35 -6.40 -12.01 3.86
C ALA A 35 -7.40 -10.95 3.35
N THR A 36 -8.63 -11.02 3.86
CA THR A 36 -9.66 -9.97 3.69
C THR A 36 -10.12 -9.54 5.08
N LEU A 37 -9.99 -8.24 5.37
CA LEU A 37 -10.35 -7.65 6.66
C LEU A 37 -11.62 -6.80 6.48
N GLU A 38 -12.68 -7.14 7.20
CA GLU A 38 -13.98 -6.47 7.09
C GLU A 38 -14.01 -5.23 7.98
N THR A 39 -14.05 -4.04 7.36
CA THR A 39 -14.21 -2.77 8.07
C THR A 39 -15.64 -2.57 8.54
N ASN A 40 -15.85 -1.95 9.70
CA ASN A 40 -17.22 -1.61 10.15
C ASN A 40 -17.97 -0.66 9.17
N GLY A 41 -17.22 0.10 8.35
CA GLY A 41 -17.73 1.03 7.34
C GLY A 41 -17.13 0.81 5.95
N PHE A 42 -17.14 1.85 5.12
CA PHE A 42 -16.52 1.81 3.79
C PHE A 42 -15.02 2.12 3.89
N ALA A 43 -14.14 1.20 3.50
CA ALA A 43 -12.71 1.44 3.38
C ALA A 43 -12.43 2.40 2.22
N ARG A 44 -12.27 3.68 2.51
CA ARG A 44 -12.10 4.77 1.52
C ARG A 44 -10.65 5.06 1.20
N ASP A 45 -9.79 4.90 2.19
CA ASP A 45 -8.36 5.14 2.09
C ASP A 45 -7.62 4.32 3.17
N ILE A 46 -6.34 4.07 2.94
CA ILE A 46 -5.47 3.30 3.83
C ILE A 46 -4.06 3.88 3.81
N SER A 47 -3.49 4.10 4.99
CA SER A 47 -2.07 4.41 5.17
C SER A 47 -1.42 3.40 6.13
N MET A 48 -0.12 3.20 6.00
CA MET A 48 0.60 2.09 6.60
C MET A 48 1.72 2.60 7.51
N ASN A 49 1.77 2.08 8.74
CA ASN A 49 2.91 2.26 9.63
C ASN A 49 3.42 0.90 10.12
N GLY A 50 4.43 0.37 9.43
CA GLY A 50 4.96 -0.97 9.70
C GLY A 50 3.89 -2.05 9.50
N ASN A 51 3.58 -2.77 10.57
CA ASN A 51 2.57 -3.85 10.58
C ASN A 51 1.13 -3.35 10.84
N ASN A 52 0.95 -2.04 11.03
CA ASN A 52 -0.36 -1.46 11.27
C ASN A 52 -0.89 -0.79 10.00
N ALA A 53 -2.14 -1.08 9.67
CA ALA A 53 -2.91 -0.36 8.67
C ALA A 53 -3.88 0.61 9.35
N ILE A 54 -3.83 1.87 8.96
CA ILE A 54 -4.74 2.93 9.38
C ILE A 54 -5.72 3.14 8.23
N VAL A 55 -7.01 2.87 8.48
CA VAL A 55 -8.04 2.84 7.44
C VAL A 55 -9.06 3.95 7.70
N ALA A 56 -9.34 4.76 6.68
CA ALA A 56 -10.49 5.65 6.65
C ALA A 56 -11.75 4.82 6.40
N ALA A 57 -12.58 4.62 7.43
CA ALA A 57 -13.79 3.80 7.40
C ALA A 57 -15.08 4.63 7.19
N GLY A 58 -15.00 5.80 6.56
CA GLY A 58 -16.14 6.70 6.33
C GLY A 58 -16.75 7.20 7.63
N GLN A 59 -18.06 7.02 7.80
CA GLN A 59 -18.81 7.40 9.01
C GLN A 59 -18.41 6.61 10.26
N TYR A 60 -17.71 5.49 10.10
CA TYR A 60 -17.14 4.73 11.23
C TYR A 60 -15.77 5.26 11.66
N GLY A 61 -15.31 6.36 11.08
CA GLY A 61 -14.12 7.07 11.47
C GLY A 61 -12.83 6.39 11.04
N ILE A 62 -11.85 6.33 11.93
CA ILE A 62 -10.51 5.76 11.67
C ILE A 62 -10.43 4.39 12.33
N GLN A 63 -9.93 3.37 11.62
CA GLN A 63 -9.68 2.04 12.16
C GLN A 63 -8.20 1.68 12.06
N VAL A 64 -7.65 1.13 13.13
CA VAL A 64 -6.27 0.63 13.16
C VAL A 64 -6.30 -0.89 13.19
N TRP A 65 -5.62 -1.51 12.24
CA TRP A 65 -5.59 -2.95 12.04
C TRP A 65 -4.16 -3.47 12.19
N ASP A 66 -4.01 -4.53 12.96
CA ASP A 66 -2.80 -5.37 13.00
C ASP A 66 -2.88 -6.35 11.82
N LEU A 67 -1.91 -6.27 10.90
CA LEU A 67 -1.90 -7.07 9.68
C LEU A 67 -1.42 -8.50 9.90
N ASP A 68 -0.37 -8.68 10.71
CA ASP A 68 0.08 -10.02 11.15
C ASP A 68 -1.01 -10.75 11.92
N GLY A 69 -1.67 -10.06 12.86
CA GLY A 69 -2.78 -10.59 13.65
C GLY A 69 -4.12 -10.63 12.93
N GLN A 70 -4.23 -10.00 11.76
CA GLN A 70 -5.44 -9.90 10.94
C GLN A 70 -6.67 -9.41 11.72
N SER A 71 -6.47 -8.42 12.60
CA SER A 71 -7.53 -7.98 13.52
C SER A 71 -7.51 -6.47 13.77
N MET A 72 -8.69 -5.91 14.02
CA MET A 72 -8.82 -4.49 14.38
C MET A 72 -8.34 -4.31 15.83
N VAL A 73 -7.32 -3.48 16.02
CA VAL A 73 -6.75 -3.18 17.35
C VAL A 73 -7.32 -1.91 17.97
N ALA A 74 -7.79 -0.96 17.14
CA ALA A 74 -8.45 0.25 17.61
C ALA A 74 -9.43 0.82 16.58
N GLY A 75 -10.42 1.58 17.06
CA GLY A 75 -11.36 2.32 16.23
C GLY A 75 -11.74 3.64 16.88
N PHE A 76 -11.74 4.71 16.10
CA PHE A 76 -12.00 6.08 16.53
C PHE A 76 -13.16 6.65 15.73
N THR A 77 -14.32 6.87 16.37
CA THR A 77 -15.51 7.42 15.72
C THR A 77 -15.58 8.94 15.78
N GLY A 78 -14.58 9.59 16.38
CA GLY A 78 -14.55 11.03 16.60
C GLY A 78 -13.31 11.45 17.39
N TYR A 79 -13.31 12.69 17.85
CA TYR A 79 -12.23 13.31 18.60
C TYR A 79 -12.77 14.31 19.63
N GLU A 80 -11.97 14.67 20.61
CA GLU A 80 -12.33 15.70 21.59
C GLU A 80 -11.78 17.07 21.18
N GLU A 81 -12.64 18.09 21.21
CA GLU A 81 -12.27 19.49 20.99
C GLU A 81 -12.96 20.36 22.05
N GLY A 82 -12.17 21.16 22.79
CA GLY A 82 -12.72 22.04 23.83
C GLY A 82 -13.48 21.32 24.95
N GLY A 83 -13.13 20.06 25.23
CA GLY A 83 -13.81 19.22 26.24
C GLY A 83 -15.15 18.64 25.78
N THR A 84 -15.46 18.73 24.49
CA THR A 84 -16.64 18.12 23.86
C THR A 84 -16.19 17.06 22.87
N PHE A 85 -16.86 15.91 22.88
CA PHE A 85 -16.65 14.87 21.88
C PHE A 85 -17.40 15.23 20.60
N LEU A 86 -16.69 15.22 19.47
CA LEU A 86 -17.20 15.45 18.12
C LEU A 86 -17.04 14.17 17.31
N GLU A 87 -18.15 13.65 16.79
CA GLU A 87 -18.14 12.49 15.90
C GLU A 87 -17.62 12.86 14.51
N PHE A 88 -16.89 11.95 13.88
CA PHE A 88 -16.59 12.05 12.46
C PHE A 88 -17.88 11.92 11.66
N SER A 89 -18.07 12.82 10.72
CA SER A 89 -19.14 12.80 9.73
C SER A 89 -18.82 11.79 8.64
N ASP A 90 -17.64 11.90 8.01
CA ASP A 90 -17.30 11.05 6.86
C ASP A 90 -15.80 11.09 6.48
N VAL A 91 -14.97 10.33 7.21
CA VAL A 91 -13.51 10.27 6.98
C VAL A 91 -13.22 9.70 5.60
N ALA A 92 -12.55 10.49 4.76
CA ALA A 92 -12.29 10.17 3.37
C ALA A 92 -10.83 9.79 3.10
N LEU A 93 -9.89 10.48 3.77
CA LEU A 93 -8.46 10.30 3.56
C LEU A 93 -7.77 10.14 4.91
N VAL A 94 -6.73 9.31 4.94
CA VAL A 94 -5.84 9.14 6.09
C VAL A 94 -4.39 9.09 5.63
N ASP A 95 -3.51 9.70 6.41
CA ASP A 95 -2.07 9.54 6.26
C ASP A 95 -1.41 9.42 7.64
N VAL A 96 -0.18 8.90 7.66
CA VAL A 96 0.59 8.74 8.89
C VAL A 96 1.97 9.36 8.74
N ASP A 97 2.39 10.10 9.77
CA ASP A 97 3.77 10.53 9.93
C ASP A 97 4.40 9.68 11.05
N PRO A 98 5.14 8.62 10.69
CA PRO A 98 5.72 7.72 11.68
C PRO A 98 6.90 8.34 12.44
N ASP A 99 7.52 9.40 11.92
CA ASP A 99 8.64 10.04 12.60
C ASP A 99 8.16 10.92 13.76
N ASN A 100 6.93 11.42 13.69
CA ASN A 100 6.32 12.31 14.68
C ASN A 100 5.14 11.69 15.44
N ASP A 101 4.86 10.39 15.22
CA ASP A 101 3.72 9.67 15.77
C ASP A 101 2.39 10.43 15.52
N LEU A 102 2.13 10.79 14.25
CA LEU A 102 0.91 11.50 13.86
C LEU A 102 0.03 10.69 12.92
N ILE A 103 -1.28 10.86 13.08
CA ILE A 103 -2.29 10.47 12.11
C ILE A 103 -2.92 11.76 11.55
N LEU A 104 -2.91 11.90 10.23
CA LEU A 104 -3.63 12.94 9.53
C LEU A 104 -4.90 12.34 8.98
N ALA A 105 -6.04 13.00 9.18
CA ALA A 105 -7.30 12.56 8.58
C ALA A 105 -8.07 13.74 8.01
N SER A 106 -8.75 13.52 6.89
CA SER A 106 -9.61 14.51 6.26
C SER A 106 -10.99 13.93 6.03
N GLU A 107 -12.02 14.69 6.39
CA GLU A 107 -13.40 14.34 6.12
C GLU A 107 -13.85 14.95 4.78
N SER A 108 -14.90 14.37 4.18
CA SER A 108 -15.39 14.79 2.87
C SER A 108 -15.86 16.25 2.90
N ASN A 109 -15.15 17.13 2.18
CA ASN A 109 -15.40 18.59 2.15
C ASN A 109 -15.16 19.31 3.49
N ASP A 110 -14.30 18.76 4.34
CA ASP A 110 -13.93 19.36 5.62
C ASP A 110 -12.41 19.58 5.70
N ASP A 111 -11.96 20.19 6.80
CA ASP A 111 -10.56 20.44 7.11
C ASP A 111 -9.77 19.15 7.38
N VAL A 112 -8.44 19.23 7.25
CA VAL A 112 -7.53 18.17 7.69
C VAL A 112 -7.29 18.32 9.19
N LYS A 113 -7.41 17.21 9.91
CA LYS A 113 -7.14 17.11 11.36
C LYS A 113 -5.89 16.27 11.58
N ILE A 114 -5.14 16.61 12.63
CA ILE A 114 -3.87 15.96 12.99
C ILE A 114 -4.01 15.45 14.42
N PHE A 115 -3.75 14.16 14.61
CA PHE A 115 -3.91 13.43 15.86
C PHE A 115 -2.57 12.81 16.30
N HIS A 116 -2.41 12.66 17.60
CA HIS A 116 -1.35 11.88 18.26
C HIS A 116 -1.94 10.58 18.83
#